data_AF-A0A091E730-F1
#
_entry.id   AF-A0A091E730-F1
#
_cell.length_a   1.000
_cell.length_b   1.000
_cell.length_c   1.000
_cell.angle_alpha   90.00
_cell.angle_beta   90.00
_cell.angle_gamma   90.00
#
_symmetry.space_group_name_H-M   'P 1'
#
loop_
_entity.id
_entity.type
_entity.pdbx_description
1 polymer ?
#
loop_
_entity_poly.entity_id
_entity_poly.type
_entity_poly.pdbx_seq_one_letter_code
_entity_poly.pdbx_strand_id
1 'polypeptide(L)'
;IPCGREYDKVWLVNLIQSHCGVSFSPVDFHYINSRAFFFVQDASVASKIKDVRNQIYDERRHRIAIFVQPSIVPYSVQNKFTPEQMEHLKANMCKRYDVSQQALNLQQLRYDPGMADPQ
;
A
#
# COMPACT_ATOMS: atom_id res chain seq x y z
N ILE A 1 -14.67 1.80 -1.05
CA ILE A 1 -15.69 0.77 -1.35
C ILE A 1 -16.57 0.60 -0.11
N PRO A 2 -17.84 1.04 -0.14
CA PRO A 2 -18.79 0.80 0.95
C PRO A 2 -18.99 -0.69 1.18
N CYS A 3 -19.19 -1.08 2.45
CA CYS A 3 -19.30 -2.47 2.88
C CYS A 3 -18.11 -3.35 2.46
N GLY A 4 -16.98 -2.75 2.06
CA GLY A 4 -15.82 -3.46 1.55
C GLY A 4 -15.17 -4.40 2.57
N ARG A 5 -15.43 -4.22 3.86
CA ARG A 5 -14.95 -5.10 4.94
C ARG A 5 -15.60 -6.49 4.92
N GLU A 6 -16.72 -6.66 4.23
CA GLU A 6 -17.43 -7.94 4.09
C GLU A 6 -16.75 -8.90 3.12
N TYR A 7 -15.83 -8.40 2.30
CA TYR A 7 -15.13 -9.17 1.28
C TYR A 7 -13.68 -9.43 1.67
N ASP A 8 -13.15 -10.59 1.27
CA ASP A 8 -11.72 -10.84 1.33
C ASP A 8 -10.94 -9.85 0.45
N LYS A 9 -9.80 -9.39 0.95
CA LYS A 9 -8.96 -8.39 0.25
C LYS A 9 -8.49 -8.90 -1.11
N VAL A 10 -7.97 -10.12 -1.17
CA VAL A 10 -7.38 -10.68 -2.40
C VAL A 10 -8.48 -10.93 -3.42
N TRP A 11 -9.60 -11.50 -2.97
CA TRP A 11 -10.78 -11.71 -3.79
C TRP A 11 -11.32 -10.39 -4.38
N LEU A 12 -11.49 -9.35 -3.54
CA LEU A 12 -12.05 -8.06 -3.98
C LEU A 12 -11.15 -7.39 -5.03
N VAL A 13 -9.84 -7.43 -4.82
CA VAL A 13 -8.86 -6.85 -5.76
C VAL A 13 -8.88 -7.63 -7.07
N ASN A 14 -8.86 -8.96 -7.01
CA ASN A 14 -8.91 -9.80 -8.22
C ASN A 14 -10.19 -9.61 -9.02
N LEU A 15 -11.34 -9.49 -8.35
CA LEU A 15 -12.61 -9.19 -8.99
C LEU A 15 -12.57 -7.83 -9.72
N ILE A 16 -12.04 -6.79 -9.07
CA ILE A 16 -11.92 -5.47 -9.72
C ILE A 16 -10.99 -5.55 -10.94
N GLN A 17 -9.85 -6.25 -10.83
CA GLN A 17 -8.90 -6.44 -11.93
C GLN A 17 -9.52 -7.18 -13.12
N SER A 18 -10.29 -8.26 -12.86
CA SER A 18 -10.92 -9.03 -13.93
C SER A 18 -11.92 -8.21 -14.72
N HIS A 19 -12.64 -7.29 -14.07
CA HIS A 19 -13.58 -6.40 -14.73
C HIS A 19 -12.89 -5.26 -15.49
N CYS A 20 -11.88 -4.61 -14.90
CA CYS A 20 -11.21 -3.48 -15.55
C CYS A 20 -10.17 -3.88 -16.61
N GLY A 21 -9.84 -5.17 -16.70
CA GLY A 21 -8.89 -5.72 -17.68
C GLY A 21 -7.45 -5.24 -17.49
N VAL A 22 -7.11 -4.75 -16.29
CA VAL A 22 -5.76 -4.30 -15.94
C VAL A 22 -5.37 -4.79 -14.57
N SER A 23 -4.19 -5.38 -14.50
CA SER A 23 -3.55 -5.76 -13.25
C SER A 23 -3.00 -4.53 -12.52
N PHE A 24 -3.22 -4.44 -11.22
CA PHE A 24 -2.68 -3.40 -10.36
C PHE A 24 -2.39 -3.94 -8.95
N SER A 25 -1.40 -3.36 -8.28
CA SER A 25 -1.15 -3.63 -6.87
C SER A 25 -1.82 -2.57 -6.01
N PRO A 26 -2.77 -2.91 -5.11
CA PRO A 26 -3.38 -1.94 -4.23
C PRO A 26 -2.36 -1.42 -3.22
N VAL A 27 -2.20 -0.10 -3.16
CA VAL A 27 -1.33 0.59 -2.19
C VAL A 27 -2.15 0.93 -0.95
N ASP A 28 -1.58 0.74 0.24
CA ASP A 28 -2.21 1.00 1.54
C ASP A 28 -3.65 0.50 1.62
N PHE A 29 -3.86 -0.79 1.36
CA PHE A 29 -5.18 -1.36 1.54
C PHE A 29 -5.54 -1.39 3.03
N HIS A 30 -6.58 -0.68 3.43
CA HIS A 30 -7.02 -0.55 4.82
C HIS A 30 -8.54 -0.39 4.93
N TYR A 31 -9.07 -0.41 6.16
CA TYR A 31 -10.49 -0.26 6.43
C TYR A 31 -10.75 0.90 7.38
N ILE A 32 -11.73 1.74 7.06
CA ILE A 32 -12.29 2.74 7.99
C ILE A 32 -13.78 2.44 8.13
N ASN A 33 -14.22 2.10 9.34
CA ASN A 33 -15.56 1.55 9.59
C ASN A 33 -15.83 0.33 8.69
N SER A 34 -16.99 0.27 8.03
CA SER A 34 -17.34 -0.81 7.09
C SER A 34 -16.76 -0.64 5.68
N ARG A 35 -15.97 0.42 5.43
CA ARG A 35 -15.47 0.76 4.09
C ARG A 35 -14.05 0.25 3.88
N ALA A 36 -13.79 -0.33 2.72
CA ALA A 36 -12.44 -0.62 2.26
C ALA A 36 -11.88 0.55 1.44
N PHE A 37 -10.60 0.85 1.67
CA PHE A 37 -9.84 1.88 0.98
C PHE A 37 -8.53 1.30 0.50
N PHE A 38 -8.09 1.76 -0.66
CA PHE A 38 -6.76 1.55 -1.20
C PHE A 38 -6.48 2.63 -2.23
N PHE A 39 -5.22 2.78 -2.59
CA PHE A 39 -4.77 3.67 -3.64
C PHE A 39 -4.26 2.85 -4.83
N VAL A 40 -4.31 3.46 -6.01
CA VAL A 40 -3.65 2.97 -7.22
C VAL A 40 -2.68 4.05 -7.67
N GLN A 41 -1.50 3.66 -8.15
CA GLN A 41 -0.47 4.62 -8.55
C GLN A 41 -0.82 5.35 -9.85
N ASP A 42 -1.38 4.63 -10.82
CA ASP A 42 -1.60 5.16 -12.16
C ASP A 42 -3.03 5.69 -12.34
N ALA A 43 -3.13 6.92 -12.87
CA ALA A 43 -4.41 7.51 -13.25
C ALA A 43 -5.14 6.70 -14.34
N SER A 44 -4.40 6.00 -15.21
CA SER A 44 -4.96 5.11 -16.22
C SER A 44 -5.70 3.91 -15.60
N VAL A 45 -5.13 3.31 -14.54
CA VAL A 45 -5.77 2.25 -13.74
C VAL A 45 -7.02 2.81 -13.05
N ALA A 46 -6.91 3.96 -12.40
CA ALA A 46 -8.02 4.63 -11.73
C ALA A 46 -9.19 4.90 -12.70
N SER A 47 -8.90 5.34 -13.94
CA SER A 47 -9.91 5.54 -14.99
C SER A 47 -10.63 4.24 -15.34
N LYS A 48 -9.89 3.15 -15.58
CA LYS A 48 -10.51 1.86 -15.92
C LYS A 48 -11.38 1.31 -14.80
N ILE A 49 -10.96 1.46 -13.54
CA ILE A 49 -11.81 1.10 -12.37
C ILE A 49 -13.09 1.94 -12.37
N LYS A 50 -12.98 3.24 -12.67
CA LYS A 50 -14.13 4.15 -12.73
C LYS A 50 -15.12 3.77 -13.84
N ASP A 51 -14.65 3.28 -14.97
CA ASP A 51 -15.48 2.86 -16.11
C ASP A 51 -16.31 1.60 -15.80
N VAL A 52 -15.74 0.67 -15.03
CA VAL A 52 -16.40 -0.60 -14.67
C VAL A 52 -17.11 -0.57 -13.32
N ARG A 53 -17.12 0.57 -12.60
CA ARG A 53 -17.64 0.70 -11.23
C ARG A 53 -19.10 0.25 -11.02
N ASN A 54 -19.88 0.21 -12.10
CA ASN A 54 -21.29 -0.19 -12.09
C ASN A 54 -21.53 -1.65 -12.54
N GLN A 55 -20.47 -2.35 -12.92
CA GLN A 55 -20.51 -3.69 -13.53
C GLN A 55 -20.00 -4.79 -12.59
N ILE A 56 -19.60 -4.43 -11.36
CA ILE A 56 -18.99 -5.34 -10.41
C ILE A 56 -20.05 -5.83 -9.43
N TYR A 57 -20.18 -7.15 -9.33
CA TYR A 57 -21.16 -7.85 -8.49
C TYR A 57 -20.46 -8.92 -7.67
N ASP A 58 -20.96 -9.16 -6.46
CA ASP A 58 -20.54 -10.29 -5.63
C ASP A 58 -21.15 -11.62 -6.12
N GLU A 59 -20.77 -12.72 -5.49
CA GLU A 59 -21.27 -14.06 -5.80
C GLU A 59 -22.79 -14.21 -5.58
N ARG A 60 -23.40 -13.33 -4.79
CA ARG A 60 -24.84 -13.25 -4.51
C ARG A 60 -25.57 -12.28 -5.42
N ARG A 61 -24.89 -11.73 -6.44
CA ARG A 61 -25.38 -10.71 -7.37
C ARG A 61 -25.72 -9.37 -6.73
N HIS A 62 -25.18 -9.06 -5.56
CA HIS A 62 -25.21 -7.71 -5.02
C HIS A 62 -24.17 -6.84 -5.70
N ARG A 63 -24.56 -5.62 -6.07
CA ARG A 63 -23.66 -4.66 -6.70
C ARG A 63 -22.65 -4.12 -5.70
N ILE A 64 -21.36 -4.23 -6.02
CA ILE A 64 -20.28 -3.63 -5.22
C ILE A 64 -20.03 -2.21 -5.73
N ALA A 65 -20.41 -1.21 -4.94
CA ALA A 65 -20.21 0.18 -5.31
C ALA A 65 -18.73 0.61 -5.15
N ILE A 66 -18.14 1.18 -6.21
CA ILE A 66 -16.77 1.70 -6.18
C ILE A 66 -16.76 3.19 -6.46
N PHE A 67 -16.09 3.94 -5.59
CA PHE A 67 -15.86 5.36 -5.73
C PHE A 67 -14.37 5.60 -5.95
N VAL A 68 -14.04 6.40 -6.96
CA VAL A 68 -12.67 6.74 -7.35
C VAL A 68 -12.53 8.25 -7.25
N GLN A 69 -11.55 8.72 -6.48
CA GLN A 69 -11.19 10.13 -6.38
C GLN A 69 -9.68 10.30 -6.57
N PRO A 70 -9.21 11.43 -7.12
CA PRO A 70 -7.81 11.82 -7.02
C PRO A 70 -7.41 11.95 -5.55
N SER A 71 -6.16 11.61 -5.22
CA SER A 71 -5.58 11.83 -3.91
C SER A 71 -4.17 12.38 -4.03
N ILE A 72 -3.68 12.95 -2.94
CA ILE A 72 -2.23 13.08 -2.74
C ILE A 72 -1.60 11.68 -2.67
N VAL A 73 -0.29 11.61 -2.93
CA VAL A 73 0.48 10.37 -2.82
C VAL A 73 0.36 9.84 -1.37
N PRO A 74 0.10 8.54 -1.13
CA PRO A 74 0.02 8.01 0.23
C PRO A 74 1.36 8.12 0.97
N TYR A 75 1.33 8.31 2.28
CA TYR A 75 2.54 8.42 3.09
C TYR A 75 3.44 7.18 3.02
N SER A 76 2.90 5.98 2.82
CA SER A 76 3.73 4.78 2.65
C SER A 76 4.60 4.82 1.39
N VAL A 77 4.17 5.58 0.37
CA VAL A 77 4.91 5.80 -0.87
C VAL A 77 5.84 7.00 -0.71
N GLN A 78 5.38 8.09 -0.09
CA GLN A 78 6.20 9.29 0.14
C GLN A 78 7.37 9.01 1.09
N ASN A 79 7.13 8.28 2.17
CA ASN A 79 8.11 7.99 3.22
C ASN A 79 8.99 6.77 2.89
N LYS A 80 8.89 6.25 1.65
CA LYS A 80 9.72 5.15 1.22
C LYS A 80 11.16 5.66 1.11
N PHE A 81 12.09 4.97 1.75
CA PHE A 81 13.50 5.32 1.64
C PHE A 81 13.97 5.35 0.19
N THR A 82 14.75 6.37 -0.15
CA THR A 82 15.51 6.37 -1.40
C THR A 82 16.55 5.25 -1.38
N PRO A 83 17.09 4.84 -2.55
CA PRO A 83 18.19 3.88 -2.59
C PRO A 83 19.37 4.28 -1.70
N GLU A 84 19.71 5.57 -1.67
CA GLU A 84 20.82 6.10 -0.87
C GLU A 84 20.53 6.01 0.63
N GLN A 85 19.31 6.35 1.07
CA GLN A 85 18.89 6.20 2.46
C GLN A 85 18.89 4.72 2.89
N MET A 86 18.49 3.82 1.98
CA MET A 86 18.52 2.38 2.21
C MET A 86 19.96 1.86 2.39
N GLU A 87 20.93 2.35 1.62
CA GLU A 87 22.34 1.99 1.81
C GLU A 87 22.89 2.50 3.15
N HIS A 88 22.53 3.72 3.57
CA HIS A 88 22.88 4.21 4.91
C HIS A 88 22.28 3.35 6.02
N LEU A 89 21.01 2.95 5.88
CA LEU A 89 20.35 2.04 6.80
C LEU A 89 21.10 0.70 6.89
N LYS A 90 21.45 0.09 5.76
CA LYS A 90 22.21 -1.17 5.74
C LYS A 90 23.56 -1.02 6.45
N ALA A 91 24.30 0.05 6.18
CA ALA A 91 25.59 0.29 6.83
C ALA A 91 25.47 0.44 8.35
N ASN A 92 24.44 1.14 8.83
CA ASN A 92 24.18 1.29 10.26
C ASN A 92 23.73 -0.03 10.91
N MET A 93 22.93 -0.84 10.20
CA MET A 93 22.58 -2.19 10.65
C MET A 93 23.80 -3.08 10.83
N CYS A 94 24.74 -3.06 9.88
CA CYS A 94 25.98 -3.83 9.98
C CYS A 94 26.81 -3.44 11.21
N LYS A 95 26.90 -2.14 11.54
CA LYS A 95 27.62 -1.65 12.73
C LYS A 95 26.98 -2.07 14.04
N ARG A 96 25.65 -2.28 14.04
CA ARG A 96 24.83 -2.65 15.20
C ARG A 96 24.70 -4.17 15.38
N TYR A 97 25.30 -4.95 14.50
CA TYR A 97 25.22 -6.41 14.52
C TYR A 97 26.40 -7.01 15.30
N ASP A 98 26.11 -7.74 16.36
CA ASP A 98 27.07 -8.55 17.09
C ASP A 98 27.13 -9.95 16.47
N VAL A 99 28.24 -10.26 15.82
CA VAL A 99 28.47 -11.56 15.15
C VAL A 99 28.54 -12.72 16.16
N SER A 100 29.04 -12.49 17.38
CA SER A 100 29.23 -13.53 18.39
C SER A 100 27.89 -14.01 18.95
N GLN A 101 26.96 -13.08 19.15
CA GLN A 101 25.61 -13.34 19.66
C GLN A 101 24.59 -13.51 18.54
N GLN A 102 24.99 -13.27 17.29
CA GLN A 102 24.10 -13.17 16.12
C GLN A 102 22.92 -12.22 16.36
N ALA A 103 23.18 -11.11 17.05
CA ALA A 103 22.15 -10.21 17.56
C ALA A 103 22.27 -8.82 16.94
N LEU A 104 21.13 -8.23 16.56
CA LEU A 104 21.04 -6.90 15.97
C LEU A 104 20.44 -5.90 16.97
N ASN A 105 21.21 -4.88 17.36
CA ASN A 105 20.72 -3.86 18.28
C ASN A 105 19.92 -2.75 17.55
N LEU A 106 18.60 -2.75 17.70
CA LEU A 106 17.69 -1.75 17.12
C LEU A 106 17.31 -0.61 18.06
N GLN A 107 17.91 -0.53 19.27
CA GLN A 107 17.60 0.55 20.22
C GLN A 107 17.92 1.91 19.61
N GLN A 108 16.97 2.85 19.72
CA GLN A 108 17.13 4.23 19.26
C GLN A 108 17.56 4.36 17.78
N LEU A 109 17.17 3.40 16.92
CA LEU A 109 17.59 3.37 15.51
C LEU A 109 17.36 4.68 14.76
N ARG A 110 16.22 5.34 14.98
CA ARG A 110 15.88 6.62 14.32
C ARG A 110 16.88 7.75 14.59
N TYR A 111 17.70 7.62 15.62
CA TYR A 111 18.70 8.61 16.02
C TYR A 111 20.09 8.27 15.49
N ASP A 112 20.23 7.25 14.64
CA ASP A 112 21.50 6.95 14.02
C ASP A 112 22.01 8.09 13.13
N PRO A 113 23.34 8.31 13.09
CA PRO A 113 23.95 9.23 12.14
C PRO A 113 23.53 8.87 10.70
N GLY A 114 22.98 9.84 9.98
CA GLY A 114 22.50 9.67 8.61
C GLY A 114 21.05 9.16 8.48
N MET A 115 20.28 9.06 9.56
CA MET A 115 18.84 8.72 9.54
C MET A 115 17.89 9.91 9.74
N ALA A 116 18.41 11.09 10.08
CA ALA A 116 17.60 12.30 10.20
C ALA A 116 17.22 12.84 8.80
N ASP A 117 16.00 13.37 8.67
CA ASP A 117 15.55 14.05 7.45
C ASP A 117 16.50 15.21 7.09
N PRO A 118 16.81 15.43 5.80
CA PRO A 118 17.36 16.72 5.38
C PRO A 118 16.33 17.81 5.73
N GLN A 119 16.77 18.84 6.45
CA GLN A 119 16.00 20.08 6.63
C GLN A 119 15.72 20.78 5.30
#